data_AF-A0A486QFX3-F1
#
_entry.id   AF-A0A486QFX3-F1
#
_cell.length_a   1.000
_cell.length_b   1.000
_cell.length_c   1.000
_cell.angle_alpha   90.00
_cell.angle_beta   90.00
_cell.angle_gamma   90.00
#
_symmetry.space_group_name_H-M   'P 1'
#
loop_
_entity.id
_entity.type
_entity.pdbx_description
1 polymer ?
#
loop_
_entity_poly.entity_id
_entity_poly.type
_entity_poly.pdbx_seq_one_letter_code
_entity_poly.pdbx_strand_id
1 'polypeptide(L)'
;MKCIPWESWEEDFLREVSATMPAELIAEKLERTIPAIWGKASRMGVRLTYHMKIKPWTAQELSLFKSSTAEEIAKVTSRSIYSVRSKRYQLGLLSGANQ
;
A
#
# COMPACT_ATOMS: atom_id res chain seq x y z
N MET A 1 2.81 -8.92 -22.24
CA MET A 1 2.74 -7.52 -21.74
C MET A 1 3.53 -6.67 -22.71
N LYS A 2 2.94 -5.63 -23.30
CA LYS A 2 3.70 -4.70 -24.15
C LYS A 2 4.57 -3.84 -23.25
N CYS A 3 5.89 -3.96 -23.36
CA CYS A 3 6.82 -3.02 -22.72
C CYS A 3 6.75 -1.70 -23.50
N ILE A 4 6.04 -0.72 -22.95
CA ILE A 4 6.04 0.63 -23.51
C ILE A 4 7.41 1.25 -23.20
N PRO A 5 8.21 1.61 -24.22
CA PRO A 5 9.50 2.26 -24.01
C PRO A 5 9.32 3.56 -23.21
N TRP A 6 10.32 3.93 -22.42
CA TRP A 6 10.29 5.19 -21.66
C TRP A 6 10.78 6.32 -22.56
N GLU A 7 9.99 7.38 -22.66
CA GLU A 7 10.38 8.60 -23.34
C GLU A 7 11.21 9.50 -22.41
N SER A 8 12.11 10.32 -22.97
CA SER A 8 12.99 11.19 -22.16
C SER A 8 12.21 12.12 -21.23
N TRP A 9 11.09 12.67 -21.71
CA TRP A 9 10.28 13.58 -20.92
C TRP A 9 9.62 12.90 -19.71
N GLU A 10 9.33 11.60 -19.78
CA GLU A 10 8.78 10.85 -18.65
C GLU A 10 9.85 10.64 -17.56
N GLU A 11 11.10 10.47 -17.97
CA GLU A 11 12.25 10.38 -17.07
C GLU A 11 12.51 11.71 -16.37
N ASP A 12 12.48 12.82 -17.12
CA ASP A 12 12.65 14.17 -16.59
C ASP A 12 11.51 14.52 -15.62
N PHE A 13 10.28 14.21 -16.01
CA PHE A 13 9.11 14.37 -15.16
C PHE A 13 9.27 13.59 -13.84
N LEU A 14 9.68 12.32 -13.89
CA LEU A 14 9.94 11.52 -12.69
C LEU A 14 10.98 12.16 -11.76
N ARG A 15 12.07 12.72 -12.31
CA ARG A 15 13.10 13.38 -11.50
C ARG A 15 12.54 14.61 -10.78
N GLU A 16 11.76 15.42 -11.51
CA GLU A 16 11.19 16.67 -10.99
C GLU A 16 10.16 16.42 -9.88
N VAL A 17 9.23 15.48 -10.10
CA VAL A 17 8.07 15.32 -9.21
C VAL A 17 8.28 14.29 -8.10
N SER A 18 9.35 13.50 -8.15
CA SER A 18 9.59 12.39 -7.20
C SER A 18 9.52 12.78 -5.73
N ALA A 19 9.95 13.99 -5.40
CA ALA A 19 9.99 14.52 -4.03
C ALA A 19 8.65 15.10 -3.56
N THR A 20 7.77 15.55 -4.46
CA THR A 20 6.53 16.27 -4.12
C THR A 20 5.27 15.47 -4.40
N MET A 21 5.33 14.53 -5.35
CA MET A 21 4.17 13.82 -5.86
C MET A 21 4.26 12.32 -5.55
N PRO A 22 3.21 11.71 -4.95
CA PRO A 22 3.17 10.27 -4.74
C PRO A 22 3.21 9.49 -6.04
N ALA A 23 3.82 8.30 -5.97
CA ALA A 23 3.87 7.34 -7.07
C ALA A 23 2.49 7.04 -7.69
N GLU A 24 1.40 7.08 -6.92
CA GLU A 24 0.03 6.91 -7.42
C GLU A 24 -0.38 8.00 -8.41
N LEU A 25 -0.13 9.28 -8.06
CA LEU A 25 -0.50 10.40 -8.92
C LEU A 25 0.43 10.50 -10.13
N ILE A 26 1.70 10.14 -9.97
CA ILE A 26 2.64 10.02 -11.09
C ILE A 26 2.16 8.93 -12.06
N ALA A 27 1.77 7.77 -11.53
CA ALA A 27 1.26 6.65 -12.34
C ALA A 27 0.00 7.03 -13.13
N GLU A 28 -0.92 7.75 -12.49
CA GLU A 28 -2.11 8.29 -13.15
C GLU A 28 -1.74 9.29 -14.26
N LYS A 29 -0.83 10.24 -14.00
CA LYS A 29 -0.41 11.25 -14.98
C LYS A 29 0.36 10.70 -16.16
N LEU A 30 1.18 9.67 -15.95
CA LEU A 30 1.94 9.01 -17.01
C LEU A 30 1.16 7.87 -17.68
N GLU A 31 -0.07 7.59 -17.24
CA GLU A 31 -0.87 6.45 -17.68
C GLU A 31 -0.11 5.12 -17.62
N ARG A 32 0.78 4.99 -16.62
CA ARG A 32 1.62 3.82 -16.37
C ARG A 32 1.21 3.14 -15.08
N THR A 33 1.57 1.87 -14.94
CA THR A 33 1.32 1.14 -13.70
C THR A 33 2.32 1.54 -12.62
N ILE A 34 1.87 1.56 -11.35
CA ILE A 34 2.73 1.84 -10.19
C ILE A 34 4.01 0.97 -10.20
N PRO A 35 3.96 -0.36 -10.44
CA PRO A 35 5.17 -1.18 -10.52
C PRO A 35 6.15 -0.77 -11.63
N ALA A 36 5.65 -0.30 -12.78
CA ALA A 36 6.51 0.17 -13.87
C ALA A 36 7.27 1.44 -13.47
N ILE A 37 6.58 2.36 -12.81
CA ILE A 37 7.15 3.60 -12.26
C ILE A 37 8.22 3.28 -11.21
N TRP A 38 7.94 2.39 -10.25
CA TRP A 38 8.92 1.95 -9.25
C TRP A 38 10.15 1.31 -9.87
N GLY A 39 9.95 0.40 -10.83
CA GLY A 39 11.05 -0.26 -11.53
C GLY A 39 11.94 0.73 -12.28
N LYS A 40 11.33 1.73 -12.94
CA LYS A 40 12.09 2.78 -13.63
C LYS A 40 12.82 3.70 -12.67
N ALA A 41 12.13 4.24 -11.66
CA ALA A 41 12.73 5.13 -10.67
C ALA A 41 13.89 4.45 -9.93
N SER A 42 13.75 3.17 -9.58
CA SER A 42 14.83 2.38 -8.95
C SER A 42 16.05 2.27 -9.85
N ARG A 43 15.87 2.01 -11.15
CA ARG A 43 16.97 1.95 -12.13
C ARG A 43 17.65 3.31 -12.35
N MET A 44 16.90 4.41 -12.18
CA MET A 44 17.40 5.78 -12.31
C MET A 44 17.97 6.34 -11.00
N GLY A 45 17.88 5.60 -9.88
CA GLY A 45 18.28 6.07 -8.56
C GLY A 45 17.35 7.14 -7.96
N VAL A 46 16.13 7.28 -8.49
CA VAL A 46 15.13 8.26 -8.02
C VAL A 46 14.30 7.64 -6.91
N ARG A 47 14.23 8.33 -5.76
CA ARG A 47 13.37 7.92 -4.63
C ARG A 47 11.99 8.52 -4.80
N LEU A 48 10.99 7.68 -5.00
CA LEU A 48 9.60 8.11 -5.07
C LEU A 48 9.00 8.20 -3.68
N THR A 49 8.22 9.26 -3.45
CA THR A 49 7.34 9.32 -2.29
C THR A 49 6.17 8.36 -2.47
N TYR A 50 5.80 7.68 -1.38
CA TYR A 50 4.70 6.74 -1.38
C TYR A 50 3.69 7.15 -0.32
N HIS A 51 2.47 7.45 -0.75
CA HIS A 51 1.37 7.68 0.16
C HIS A 51 0.56 6.39 0.27
N MET A 52 1.01 5.46 1.13
CA MET A 52 0.11 4.39 1.55
C MET A 52 -1.18 5.03 2.06
N LYS A 53 -2.31 4.68 1.42
CA LYS A 53 -3.65 4.93 1.97
C LYS A 53 -3.84 4.00 3.18
N ILE A 54 -3.12 4.26 4.27
CA ILE A 54 -3.28 3.53 5.53
C ILE A 54 -4.62 3.96 6.08
N LYS A 55 -5.64 3.11 5.98
CA LYS A 55 -6.89 3.33 6.72
C LYS A 55 -6.59 3.07 8.21
N PRO A 56 -6.56 4.10 9.07
CA PRO A 56 -6.29 3.90 10.50
C PRO A 56 -7.38 3.01 11.10
N TRP A 57 -7.03 2.20 12.09
CA TRP A 57 -8.04 1.42 12.83
C TRP A 57 -8.85 2.35 13.72
N THR A 58 -10.16 2.37 13.58
CA THR A 58 -11.03 3.18 14.43
C THR A 58 -11.19 2.54 15.81
N ALA A 59 -11.56 3.33 16.82
CA ALA A 59 -11.83 2.80 18.17
C ALA A 59 -12.94 1.72 18.16
N GLN A 60 -13.95 1.89 17.31
CA GLN A 60 -15.01 0.90 17.10
C GLN A 60 -14.44 -0.39 16.50
N GLU A 61 -13.62 -0.30 15.45
CA GLU A 61 -12.98 -1.48 14.86
C GLU A 61 -12.07 -2.19 15.88
N LEU A 62 -11.29 -1.44 16.67
CA LEU A 62 -10.43 -1.99 17.73
C LEU A 62 -11.21 -2.70 18.84
N SER A 63 -12.46 -2.31 19.10
CA SER A 63 -13.31 -3.00 20.08
C SER A 63 -13.63 -4.43 19.66
N LEU A 64 -13.79 -4.69 18.35
CA LEU A 64 -14.08 -6.02 17.79
C LEU A 64 -12.92 -7.01 18.02
N PHE A 65 -11.67 -6.52 18.11
CA PHE A 65 -10.50 -7.36 18.33
C PHE A 65 -10.49 -8.05 19.70
N LYS A 66 -11.25 -7.54 20.68
CA LYS A 66 -11.34 -8.13 22.02
C LYS A 66 -12.26 -9.35 22.07
N SER A 67 -13.25 -9.42 21.17
CA SER A 67 -14.37 -10.38 21.26
C SER A 67 -14.51 -11.29 20.04
N SER A 68 -13.95 -10.91 18.88
CA SER A 68 -14.22 -11.59 17.61
C SER A 68 -12.98 -12.25 17.00
N THR A 69 -13.22 -13.23 16.13
CA THR A 69 -12.18 -13.92 15.35
C THR A 69 -11.63 -13.03 14.22
N ALA A 70 -10.46 -13.38 13.67
CA ALA A 70 -9.86 -12.58 12.62
C ALA A 70 -10.72 -12.57 11.34
N GLU A 71 -11.41 -13.67 11.08
CA GLU A 71 -12.29 -13.91 9.93
C GLU A 71 -13.55 -13.03 10.02
N GLU A 72 -14.19 -12.97 11.19
CA GLU A 72 -15.35 -12.11 11.43
C GLU A 72 -14.98 -10.63 11.32
N ILE A 73 -13.85 -10.22 11.92
CA ILE A 73 -13.37 -8.84 11.83
C ILE A 73 -13.06 -8.47 10.38
N ALA A 74 -12.45 -9.37 9.59
CA ALA A 74 -12.18 -9.12 8.18
C ALA A 74 -13.49 -8.89 7.39
N LYS A 75 -14.52 -9.69 7.65
CA LYS A 75 -15.84 -9.56 7.01
C LYS A 75 -16.54 -8.26 7.39
N VAL A 76 -16.53 -7.89 8.68
CA VAL A 76 -17.21 -6.67 9.17
C VAL A 76 -16.47 -5.39 8.75
N THR A 77 -15.14 -5.37 8.83
CA THR A 77 -14.34 -4.18 8.52
C THR A 77 -14.04 -4.04 7.03
N SER A 78 -14.37 -5.06 6.22
CA SER A 78 -14.00 -5.17 4.80
C SER A 78 -12.49 -4.99 4.57
N ARG A 79 -11.67 -5.33 5.58
CA ARG A 79 -10.20 -5.29 5.49
C ARG A 79 -9.69 -6.70 5.19
N SER A 80 -8.48 -6.78 4.63
CA SER A 80 -7.85 -8.07 4.38
C SER A 80 -7.60 -8.82 5.69
N ILE A 81 -7.74 -10.15 5.67
CA ILE A 81 -7.45 -11.00 6.83
C ILE A 81 -6.00 -10.86 7.31
N TYR A 82 -5.07 -10.60 6.37
CA TYR A 82 -3.67 -10.32 6.69
C TYR A 82 -3.50 -9.03 7.49
N SER A 83 -4.21 -7.95 7.12
CA SER A 83 -4.21 -6.69 7.88
C SER A 83 -4.75 -6.89 9.29
N VAL A 84 -5.81 -7.69 9.45
CA VAL A 84 -6.40 -8.02 10.77
C VAL A 84 -5.41 -8.84 11.61
N ARG A 85 -4.81 -9.90 11.06
CA ARG A 85 -3.81 -10.73 11.75
C ARG A 85 -2.58 -9.93 12.17
N SER A 86 -2.08 -9.07 11.29
CA SER A 86 -0.98 -8.15 11.60
C SER A 86 -1.36 -7.19 12.74
N LYS A 87 -2.58 -6.66 12.73
CA LYS A 87 -3.05 -5.78 13.82
C LYS A 87 -3.21 -6.54 15.15
N ARG A 88 -3.71 -7.78 15.14
CA ARG A 88 -3.76 -8.65 16.34
C ARG A 88 -2.37 -8.88 16.92
N TYR A 89 -1.39 -9.16 16.07
CA TYR A 89 0.01 -9.30 16.48
C TYR A 89 0.52 -8.01 17.16
N GLN A 90 0.29 -6.85 16.56
CA GLN A 90 0.67 -5.55 17.15
C GLN A 90 -0.03 -5.26 18.49
N LEU A 91 -1.25 -5.75 18.68
CA LEU A 91 -2.00 -5.60 19.92
C LEU A 91 -1.63 -6.66 20.98
N GLY A 92 -0.66 -7.54 20.71
CA GLY A 92 -0.30 -8.65 21.59
C GLY A 92 -1.39 -9.72 21.72
N LEU A 93 -2.43 -9.66 20.88
CA LEU A 93 -3.56 -10.59 20.87
C LEU A 93 -3.25 -11.83 20.03
N LEU A 94 -2.00 -12.31 20.11
CA LEU A 94 -1.53 -13.55 19.50
C LEU A 94 -2.53 -14.66 19.84
N SER A 95 -3.40 -15.00 18.89
CA SER A 95 -4.23 -16.18 19.00
C SER A 95 -3.29 -17.37 18.78
N GLY A 96 -2.73 -17.90 19.86
CA GLY A 96 -2.35 -19.30 19.88
C GLY A 96 -3.62 -20.14 19.72
N ALA A 97 -3.84 -20.63 18.50
CA ALA A 97 -4.76 -21.70 18.05
C ALA A 97 -5.09 -21.37 16.58
N ASN A 98 -4.73 -22.10 15.52
CA ASN A 98 -4.56 -23.54 15.35
C ASN A 98 -5.44 -24.36 16.29
N GLN A 99 -6.76 -24.24 16.06
CA GLN A 99 -7.68 -25.34 16.24
C GLN A 99 -8.55 -25.44 14.99
#